data_AF-A0A3D4JCH6-F1
#
_entry.id   AF-A0A3D4JCH6-F1
#
_cell.length_a   1.000
_cell.length_b   1.000
_cell.length_c   1.000
_cell.angle_alpha   90.00
_cell.angle_beta   90.00
_cell.angle_gamma   90.00
#
_symmetry.space_group_name_H-M   'P 1'
#
loop_
_entity.id
_entity.type
_entity.pdbx_description
1 polymer ?
#
loop_
_entity_poly.entity_id
_entity_poly.type
_entity_poly.pdbx_seq_one_letter_code
_entity_poly.pdbx_strand_id
1 'polypeptide(L)'
;MPSKKQLTDSPKGWVAKHIQDYINTDGKKGHKWNGHLTLLLTTRGRKSGVLRRTALIYGTDGDNYLLVASNGGSDSHPNWYLN
;
A
#
# COMPACT_ATOMS: atom_id res chain seq x y z
N MET A 1 26.00 11.55 6.38
CA MET A 1 24.60 11.82 5.98
C MET A 1 23.82 10.52 6.16
N PRO A 2 22.82 10.41 7.05
CA PRO A 2 22.00 9.20 7.10
C PRO A 2 21.27 9.07 5.76
N SER A 3 21.40 7.92 5.08
CA SER A 3 20.80 7.75 3.76
C SER A 3 19.28 7.93 3.89
N LYS A 4 18.69 8.75 3.01
CA LYS A 4 17.23 8.82 2.86
C LYS A 4 16.78 7.39 2.56
N LYS A 5 16.12 6.72 3.52
CA LYS A 5 15.46 5.43 3.28
C LYS A 5 14.52 5.64 2.10
N GLN A 6 14.91 5.16 0.92
CA GLN A 6 14.21 5.42 -0.33
C GLN A 6 12.84 4.74 -0.25
N LEU A 7 11.78 5.54 -0.12
CA LEU A 7 10.40 5.07 -0.24
C LEU A 7 10.15 4.79 -1.71
N THR A 8 9.72 3.57 -2.00
CA THR A 8 9.43 3.10 -3.36
C THR A 8 7.97 2.71 -3.47
N ASP A 9 7.29 3.16 -4.51
CA ASP A 9 5.93 2.71 -4.79
C ASP A 9 5.93 1.31 -5.41
N SER A 10 4.77 0.67 -5.40
CA SER A 10 4.58 -0.63 -6.05
C SER A 10 5.05 -0.59 -7.51
N PRO A 11 5.78 -1.62 -8.00
CA PRO A 11 6.22 -1.68 -9.39
C PRO A 11 5.07 -1.95 -10.38
N LYS A 12 3.88 -2.33 -9.90
CA LYS A 12 2.70 -2.51 -10.74
C LYS A 12 2.19 -1.13 -11.17
N GLY A 13 2.28 -0.80 -12.46
CA GLY A 13 2.03 0.55 -12.98
C GLY A 13 0.69 1.18 -12.56
N TRP A 14 -0.41 0.41 -12.58
CA TRP A 14 -1.72 0.93 -12.14
C TRP A 14 -1.77 1.20 -10.63
N VAL A 15 -1.08 0.38 -9.81
CA VAL A 15 -0.97 0.59 -8.37
C VAL A 15 -0.15 1.85 -8.09
N ALA A 16 0.96 2.03 -8.80
CA ALA A 16 1.77 3.25 -8.71
C ALA A 16 0.93 4.49 -9.06
N LYS A 17 0.15 4.44 -10.15
CA LYS A 17 -0.74 5.54 -10.52
C LYS A 17 -1.78 5.85 -9.43
N HIS A 18 -2.43 4.83 -8.88
CA HIS A 18 -3.39 5.00 -7.78
C HIS A 18 -2.72 5.68 -6.57
N ILE A 19 -1.53 5.21 -6.18
CA ILE A 19 -0.75 5.82 -5.09
C ILE A 19 -0.47 7.31 -5.37
N GLN A 20 -0.07 7.66 -6.59
CA GLN A 20 0.21 9.05 -6.97
C GLN A 20 -1.05 9.91 -6.95
N ASP A 21 -2.17 9.41 -7.47
CA ASP A 21 -3.47 10.11 -7.39
C ASP A 21 -3.88 10.35 -5.93
N TYR A 22 -3.64 9.38 -5.05
CA TYR A 22 -3.87 9.50 -3.61
C TYR A 22 -3.01 10.62 -3.00
N ILE A 23 -1.69 10.61 -3.21
CA ILE A 23 -0.78 11.56 -2.57
C ILE A 23 -0.99 12.98 -3.08
N ASN A 24 -1.08 13.14 -4.39
CA ASN A 24 -1.14 14.46 -5.03
C ASN A 24 -2.44 15.21 -4.72
N THR A 25 -3.44 14.51 -4.18
CA THR A 25 -4.74 15.08 -3.84
C THR A 25 -5.10 14.97 -2.38
N ASP A 26 -4.14 14.55 -1.54
CA ASP A 26 -4.36 14.30 -0.11
C ASP A 26 -5.58 13.38 0.14
N GLY A 27 -5.65 12.30 -0.63
CA GLY A 27 -6.70 11.29 -0.56
C GLY A 27 -8.03 11.66 -1.23
N LYS A 28 -8.23 12.91 -1.70
CA LYS A 28 -9.47 13.30 -2.40
C LYS A 28 -9.76 12.40 -3.60
N LYS A 29 -8.70 11.99 -4.32
CA LYS A 29 -8.73 10.90 -5.30
C LYS A 29 -8.04 9.69 -4.69
N GLY A 30 -8.51 8.49 -5.01
CA GLY A 30 -7.88 7.25 -4.57
C GLY A 30 -8.40 6.72 -3.24
N HIS A 31 -8.75 7.55 -2.24
CA HIS A 31 -9.27 7.04 -0.97
C HIS A 31 -10.59 6.26 -1.15
N LYS A 32 -11.50 6.76 -1.99
CA LYS A 32 -12.64 5.98 -2.51
C LYS A 32 -12.28 5.48 -3.90
N TRP A 33 -12.23 4.16 -4.08
CA TRP A 33 -11.88 3.51 -5.34
C TRP A 33 -12.81 2.31 -5.59
N ASN A 34 -13.51 2.31 -6.72
CA ASN A 34 -14.47 1.26 -7.10
C ASN A 34 -15.50 0.92 -6.01
N GLY A 35 -16.00 1.93 -5.27
CA GLY A 35 -16.96 1.74 -4.18
C GLY A 35 -16.34 1.30 -2.84
N HIS A 36 -15.03 1.10 -2.77
CA HIS A 36 -14.32 0.68 -1.56
C HIS A 36 -13.43 1.80 -1.00
N LEU A 37 -13.23 1.78 0.32
CA LEU A 37 -12.23 2.61 0.97
C LEU A 37 -10.85 1.98 0.83
N THR A 38 -9.85 2.81 0.55
CA THR A 38 -8.46 2.41 0.43
C THR A 38 -7.54 3.28 1.28
N LEU A 39 -6.38 2.74 1.61
CA LEU A 39 -5.31 3.45 2.29
C LEU A 39 -3.95 3.12 1.67
N LEU A 40 -2.94 3.90 2.04
CA LEU A 40 -1.56 3.65 1.65
C LEU A 40 -0.81 2.97 2.79
N LEU A 41 -0.43 1.71 2.61
CA LEU A 41 0.40 0.97 3.55
C LEU A 41 1.87 1.18 3.18
N THR A 42 2.68 1.61 4.15
CA THR A 42 4.14 1.63 4.04
C THR A 42 4.74 0.50 4.88
N THR A 43 5.51 -0.39 4.26
CA THR A 43 6.24 -1.47 4.94
C THR A 43 7.74 -1.37 4.70
N ARG A 44 8.55 -1.95 5.58
CA ARG A 44 9.99 -2.10 5.39
C ARG A 44 10.27 -3.48 4.80
N GLY A 45 10.92 -3.55 3.65
CA GLY A 45 11.28 -4.83 3.04
C GLY A 45 12.17 -5.67 3.97
N ARG A 46 11.72 -6.84 4.42
CA ARG A 46 12.46 -7.67 5.38
C ARG A 46 13.87 -8.09 4.93
N LYS A 47 14.09 -8.20 3.62
CA LYS A 47 15.41 -8.55 3.03
C LYS A 47 16.24 -7.33 2.65
N SER A 48 15.61 -6.28 2.12
CA SER A 48 16.31 -5.15 1.50
C SER A 48 16.39 -3.91 2.40
N GLY A 49 15.59 -3.81 3.47
CA GLY A 49 15.47 -2.63 4.32
C GLY A 49 14.77 -1.41 3.68
N VAL A 50 14.51 -1.46 2.37
CA VAL A 50 13.85 -0.42 1.55
C VAL A 50 12.41 -0.24 1.99
N LEU A 51 11.95 1.01 2.07
CA LEU A 51 10.55 1.31 2.35
C LEU A 51 9.72 1.13 1.09
N ARG A 52 8.60 0.41 1.19
CA ARG A 52 7.70 0.11 0.08
C ARG A 52 6.30 0.58 0.41
N ARG A 53 5.65 1.25 -0.53
CA ARG A 53 4.27 1.71 -0.40
C ARG A 53 3.35 0.98 -1.37
N THR A 54 2.21 0.55 -0.87
CA THR A 54 1.14 -0.06 -1.67
C THR A 54 -0.21 0.51 -1.28
N ALA A 55 -1.13 0.62 -2.23
CA ALA A 55 -2.53 0.90 -1.96
C ALA A 55 -3.27 -0.41 -1.64
N LEU A 56 -4.13 -0.40 -0.62
CA LEU A 56 -4.94 -1.56 -0.21
C LEU A 56 -6.37 -1.11 0.10
N ILE A 57 -7.34 -1.95 -0.24
CA ILE A 57 -8.67 -1.87 0.36
C ILE A 57 -8.54 -2.23 1.84
N TYR A 58 -9.25 -1.51 2.70
CA TYR A 58 -9.27 -1.77 4.14
C TYR A 58 -10.69 -1.82 4.68
N GLY A 59 -10.85 -2.49 5.81
CA GLY A 59 -12.03 -2.40 6.69
C GLY A 59 -11.64 -1.84 8.06
N THR A 60 -12.62 -1.62 8.92
CA THR A 60 -12.38 -1.22 10.31
C THR A 60 -13.08 -2.16 11.27
N ASP A 61 -12.48 -2.33 12.46
CA ASP A 61 -13.08 -3.00 13.61
C ASP A 61 -12.78 -2.16 14.86
N GLY A 62 -13.74 -1.34 15.26
CA GLY A 62 -13.53 -0.24 16.20
C GLY A 62 -12.47 0.73 15.67
N ASP A 63 -11.43 0.95 16.46
CA ASP A 63 -10.30 1.81 16.10
C ASP A 63 -9.23 1.10 15.24
N ASN A 64 -9.40 -0.20 14.96
CA ASN A 64 -8.42 -0.99 14.25
C ASN A 64 -8.64 -0.96 12.73
N TYR A 65 -7.55 -0.92 11.97
CA TYR A 65 -7.57 -1.11 10.53
C TYR A 65 -7.39 -2.58 10.18
N LEU A 66 -8.31 -3.12 9.39
CA LEU A 66 -8.25 -4.48 8.87
C LEU A 66 -7.73 -4.48 7.43
N LEU A 67 -6.63 -5.19 7.21
CA LEU A 67 -6.00 -5.36 5.90
C LEU A 67 -6.01 -6.84 5.51
N VAL A 68 -6.35 -7.12 4.26
CA VAL A 68 -6.43 -8.50 3.75
C VAL A 68 -5.30 -8.75 2.75
N ALA A 69 -4.45 -9.73 3.06
CA ALA A 69 -3.34 -10.17 2.22
C ALA A 69 -3.78 -11.07 1.06
N SER A 70 -4.88 -10.72 0.36
CA SER A 70 -5.50 -11.56 -0.66
C SER A 70 -4.63 -11.76 -1.91
N ASN A 71 -3.79 -10.78 -2.25
CA ASN A 71 -2.97 -10.75 -3.46
C ASN A 71 -3.75 -11.12 -4.75
N GLY A 72 -5.03 -10.72 -4.82
CA GLY A 72 -5.90 -11.06 -5.95
C GLY A 72 -6.22 -12.56 -6.07
N GLY A 73 -6.15 -13.32 -4.97
CA GLY A 73 -6.39 -14.76 -4.94
C GLY A 73 -5.17 -15.61 -5.32
N SER A 74 -3.98 -15.03 -5.40
CA SER A 74 -2.75 -15.79 -5.68
C SER A 74 -2.43 -16.79 -4.57
N ASP A 75 -1.88 -17.96 -4.94
CA ASP A 75 -1.31 -18.96 -4.02
C ASP A 75 -0.16 -18.42 -3.16
N SER A 76 0.46 -17.31 -3.58
CA SER A 76 1.57 -16.67 -2.88
C SER A 76 1.11 -15.45 -2.08
N HIS A 77 1.59 -15.34 -0.84
CA HIS A 77 1.36 -14.15 -0.02
C HIS A 77 2.02 -12.90 -0.65
N PRO A 78 1.38 -11.72 -0.55
CA PRO A 78 1.98 -10.50 -1.05
C PRO A 78 3.19 -10.12 -0.18
N ASN A 79 4.22 -9.53 -0.79
CA ASN A 79 5.46 -9.22 -0.07
C ASN A 79 5.27 -8.33 1.16
N TRP A 80 4.27 -7.44 1.18
CA TRP A 80 4.00 -6.59 2.35
C TRP A 80 3.54 -7.38 3.57
N TYR A 81 2.91 -8.53 3.38
CA TYR A 81 2.52 -9.42 4.49
C TYR A 81 3.73 -10.13 5.09
N LEU A 82 4.73 -10.43 4.26
CA LEU A 82 5.97 -11.08 4.67
C LEU A 82 7.02 -10.10 5.21
N ASN A 83 6.75 -8.80 5.17
CA ASN A 83 7.69 -7.73 5.55
C ASN A 83 7.60 -7.43 7.04
#